data_AF-A0A3B8VCQ5-F1
#
_entry.id   AF-A0A3B8VCQ5-F1
#
_cell.length_a   1.000
_cell.length_b   1.000
_cell.length_c   1.000
_cell.angle_alpha   90.00
_cell.angle_beta   90.00
_cell.angle_gamma   90.00
#
_symmetry.space_group_name_H-M   'P 1'
#
loop_
_entity.id
_entity.type
_entity.pdbx_description
1 polymer ?
#
loop_
_entity_poly.entity_id
_entity_poly.type
_entity_poly.pdbx_seq_one_letter_code
_entity_poly.pdbx_strand_id
1 'polypeptide(L)'
;MQAPEVKISNKDFDNVLSLIKESLFALDAEIDAVRERPAQDTFENGKYTPKKSGDEHDYVFKSTNSSIRFAEKIKARLGERNLEANFVDANEDEIILRFTENVGPMISSVDLEWENDFVLRKMQNQLMTIQMREEDEQFARIARLFFHSRTPLDEGKEVARKLYETGDIEV
;
A
#
# COMPACT_ATOMS: atom_id res chain seq x y z
N MET A 1 0.66 -10.28 -40.23
CA MET A 1 -0.56 -9.97 -39.48
C MET A 1 -0.20 -8.90 -38.46
N GLN A 2 -0.67 -7.66 -38.66
CA GLN A 2 -0.55 -6.61 -37.64
C GLN A 2 -1.53 -6.91 -36.51
N ALA A 3 -1.07 -6.75 -35.26
CA ALA A 3 -1.94 -6.81 -34.10
C ALA A 3 -2.96 -5.66 -34.18
N PRO A 4 -4.24 -5.90 -33.85
CA PRO A 4 -5.24 -4.83 -33.84
C PRO A 4 -4.82 -3.73 -32.85
N GLU A 5 -4.78 -2.50 -33.34
CA GLU A 5 -4.55 -1.31 -32.52
C GLU A 5 -5.79 -1.08 -31.66
N VAL A 6 -5.69 -1.38 -30.37
CA VAL A 6 -6.79 -1.20 -29.43
C VAL A 6 -6.80 0.27 -29.02
N LYS A 7 -7.80 1.03 -29.51
CA LYS A 7 -8.03 2.43 -29.12
C LYS A 7 -9.03 2.45 -27.95
N ILE A 8 -8.68 3.13 -26.84
CA ILE A 8 -9.63 3.43 -25.76
C ILE A 8 -10.54 4.56 -26.25
N SER A 9 -11.85 4.36 -26.24
CA SER A 9 -12.78 5.45 -26.56
C SER A 9 -12.93 6.41 -25.38
N ASN A 10 -13.33 7.66 -25.63
CA ASN A 10 -13.64 8.62 -24.54
C ASN A 10 -14.69 8.06 -23.57
N LYS A 11 -15.66 7.30 -24.07
CA LYS A 11 -16.67 6.63 -23.24
C LYS A 11 -16.04 5.57 -22.33
N ASP A 12 -15.07 4.80 -22.82
CA ASP A 12 -14.37 3.80 -22.01
C ASP A 12 -13.49 4.46 -20.94
N PHE A 13 -12.88 5.60 -21.28
CA PHE A 13 -12.13 6.42 -20.33
C PHE A 13 -13.04 6.97 -19.21
N ASP A 14 -14.18 7.55 -19.54
CA ASP A 14 -15.18 8.01 -18.57
C ASP A 14 -15.66 6.88 -17.65
N ASN A 15 -15.88 5.69 -18.21
CA ASN A 15 -16.26 4.51 -17.42
C ASN A 15 -15.16 4.11 -16.43
N VAL A 16 -13.88 4.11 -16.86
CA VAL A 16 -12.75 3.83 -15.97
C VAL A 16 -12.66 4.87 -14.85
N LEU A 17 -12.86 6.16 -15.15
CA LEU A 17 -12.88 7.21 -14.14
C LEU A 17 -14.04 7.05 -13.15
N SER A 18 -15.23 6.64 -13.61
CA SER A 18 -16.36 6.32 -12.73
C SER A 18 -16.01 5.17 -11.79
N LEU A 19 -15.45 4.08 -12.33
CA LEU A 19 -15.04 2.92 -11.53
C LEU A 19 -13.96 3.29 -10.50
N ILE A 20 -13.00 4.15 -10.85
CA ILE A 20 -12.00 4.65 -9.90
C ILE A 20 -12.66 5.42 -8.76
N LYS A 21 -13.62 6.31 -9.06
CA LYS A 21 -14.36 7.08 -8.04
C LYS A 21 -15.16 6.17 -7.11
N GLU A 22 -15.88 5.20 -7.68
CA GLU A 22 -16.64 4.21 -6.90
C GLU A 22 -15.71 3.35 -6.02
N SER A 23 -14.56 2.95 -6.56
CA SER A 23 -13.55 2.20 -5.82
C SER A 23 -12.95 3.01 -4.67
N LEU A 24 -12.70 4.30 -4.88
CA LEU A 24 -12.23 5.20 -3.82
C LEU A 24 -13.24 5.33 -2.70
N PHE A 25 -14.53 5.50 -3.02
CA PHE A 25 -15.61 5.56 -2.03
C PHE A 25 -15.72 4.24 -1.24
N ALA A 26 -15.64 3.10 -1.91
CA ALA A 26 -15.65 1.80 -1.26
C ALA A 26 -14.42 1.59 -0.35
N LEU A 27 -13.25 2.06 -0.78
CA LEU A 27 -12.02 2.00 0.02
C LEU A 27 -12.10 2.89 1.27
N ASP A 28 -12.69 4.09 1.18
CA ASP A 28 -12.92 4.94 2.35
C ASP A 28 -13.76 4.23 3.41
N ALA A 29 -14.89 3.64 2.99
CA ALA A 29 -15.77 2.91 3.88
C ALA A 29 -15.09 1.68 4.53
N GLU A 30 -14.28 0.95 3.77
CA GLU A 30 -13.53 -0.20 4.29
C GLU A 30 -12.43 0.24 5.26
N ILE A 31 -11.70 1.32 4.95
CA ILE A 31 -10.67 1.90 5.83
C ILE A 31 -11.29 2.29 7.18
N ASP A 32 -12.43 2.98 7.16
CA ASP A 32 -13.13 3.37 8.39
C ASP A 32 -13.58 2.12 9.18
N ALA A 33 -14.12 1.11 8.50
CA ALA A 33 -14.56 -0.13 9.14
C ALA A 33 -13.41 -0.90 9.82
N VAL A 34 -12.23 -0.98 9.18
CA VAL A 34 -11.06 -1.65 9.80
C VAL A 34 -10.43 -0.84 10.92
N ARG A 35 -10.56 0.50 10.90
CA ARG A 35 -10.11 1.37 12.00
C ARG A 35 -11.01 1.29 13.22
N GLU A 36 -12.31 1.11 13.03
CA GLU A 36 -13.25 0.87 14.13
C GLU A 36 -13.00 -0.46 14.84
N ARG A 37 -12.35 -1.41 14.17
CA ARG A 37 -12.09 -2.77 14.68
C ARG A 37 -10.62 -3.13 14.47
N PRO A 38 -9.70 -2.52 15.25
CA PRO A 38 -8.30 -2.85 15.15
C PRO A 38 -8.07 -4.34 15.45
N ALA A 39 -7.11 -4.93 14.77
CA ALA A 39 -6.70 -6.30 15.07
C ALA A 39 -5.97 -6.32 16.40
N GLN A 40 -6.19 -7.39 17.17
CA GLN A 40 -5.59 -7.60 18.47
C GLN A 40 -5.05 -9.02 18.55
N ASP A 41 -3.89 -9.17 19.20
CA ASP A 41 -3.30 -10.48 19.48
C ASP A 41 -2.36 -10.38 20.67
N THR A 42 -2.14 -11.49 21.38
CA THR A 42 -1.21 -11.56 22.52
C THR A 42 -0.02 -12.41 22.12
N PHE A 43 1.17 -11.79 22.07
CA PHE A 43 2.41 -12.51 21.78
C PHE A 43 3.13 -12.85 23.08
N GLU A 44 3.65 -14.07 23.16
CA GLU A 44 4.33 -14.58 24.36
C GLU A 44 5.79 -14.90 24.10
N ASN A 45 6.58 -14.93 25.18
CA ASN A 45 7.97 -15.39 25.19
C ASN A 45 8.89 -14.64 24.22
N GLY A 46 8.72 -13.32 24.11
CA GLY A 46 9.54 -12.45 23.28
C GLY A 46 11.00 -12.43 23.74
N LYS A 47 11.94 -12.77 22.87
CA LYS A 47 13.39 -12.80 23.20
C LYS A 47 14.11 -11.65 22.55
N TYR A 48 14.88 -10.90 23.34
CA TYR A 48 15.69 -9.79 22.83
C TYR A 48 16.79 -10.31 21.89
N THR A 49 16.92 -9.67 20.73
CA THR A 49 17.96 -9.94 19.75
C THR A 49 18.86 -8.72 19.59
N PRO A 50 20.09 -8.74 20.16
CA PRO A 50 20.99 -7.62 20.04
C PRO A 50 21.45 -7.44 18.58
N LYS A 51 21.15 -6.29 17.99
CA LYS A 51 21.71 -5.86 16.71
C LYS A 51 23.06 -5.14 16.92
N LYS A 52 23.86 -5.04 15.83
CA LYS A 52 25.15 -4.33 15.86
C LYS A 52 25.01 -2.83 16.11
N SER A 53 23.86 -2.26 15.76
CA SER A 53 23.46 -0.90 16.10
C SER A 53 22.74 -0.95 17.45
N GLY A 54 23.28 -0.30 18.49
CA GLY A 54 22.74 -0.34 19.85
C GLY A 54 21.38 0.34 20.05
N ASP A 55 20.88 1.01 19.01
CA ASP A 55 19.64 1.80 19.04
C ASP A 55 18.41 1.00 18.54
N GLU A 56 18.58 -0.27 18.18
CA GLU A 56 17.49 -1.13 17.72
C GLU A 56 17.10 -2.15 18.79
N HIS A 57 15.84 -2.13 19.21
CA HIS A 57 15.32 -3.01 20.26
C HIS A 57 14.41 -4.10 19.68
N ASP A 58 15.02 -5.10 19.06
CA ASP A 58 14.32 -6.17 18.34
C ASP A 58 14.01 -7.37 19.25
N TYR A 59 12.78 -7.84 19.21
CA TYR A 59 12.29 -8.99 19.95
C TYR A 59 11.65 -10.01 19.02
N VAL A 60 12.03 -11.28 19.18
CA VAL A 60 11.48 -12.40 18.42
C VAL A 60 10.41 -13.09 19.25
N PHE A 61 9.21 -13.21 18.69
CA PHE A 61 8.07 -13.88 19.27
C PHE A 61 7.68 -15.08 18.43
N LYS A 62 7.16 -16.13 19.08
CA LYS A 62 6.60 -17.28 18.37
C LYS A 62 5.13 -17.01 18.03
N SER A 63 4.81 -16.85 16.75
CA SER A 63 3.44 -16.58 16.31
C SER A 63 3.26 -16.98 14.84
N THR A 64 2.08 -17.51 14.51
CA THR A 64 1.66 -17.78 13.13
C THR A 64 0.82 -16.65 12.55
N ASN A 65 0.56 -15.58 13.32
CA ASN A 65 -0.27 -14.47 12.89
C ASN A 65 0.47 -13.56 11.92
N SER A 66 0.51 -13.99 10.67
CA SER A 66 1.24 -13.30 9.61
C SER A 66 0.59 -11.97 9.17
N SER A 67 -0.60 -11.63 9.65
CA SER A 67 -1.32 -10.41 9.25
C SER A 67 -0.66 -9.13 9.77
N ILE A 68 0.05 -9.22 10.90
CA ILE A 68 0.75 -8.09 11.52
C ILE A 68 1.82 -7.45 10.62
N ARG A 69 2.29 -8.17 9.58
CA ARG A 69 3.24 -7.64 8.57
C ARG A 69 2.70 -6.44 7.79
N PHE A 70 1.38 -6.26 7.80
CA PHE A 70 0.72 -5.15 7.12
C PHE A 70 0.48 -3.95 8.03
N ALA A 71 0.86 -4.02 9.30
CA ALA A 71 0.74 -2.90 10.23
C ALA A 71 1.81 -1.83 9.96
N GLU A 72 1.41 -0.57 9.81
CA GLU A 72 2.36 0.57 9.83
C GLU A 72 2.77 0.95 11.25
N LYS A 73 1.86 0.78 12.21
CA LYS A 73 2.10 1.01 13.63
C LYS A 73 1.42 -0.07 14.46
N ILE A 74 2.14 -0.57 15.45
CA ILE A 74 1.63 -1.56 16.39
C ILE A 74 1.70 -0.93 17.78
N LYS A 75 0.55 -0.81 18.45
CA LYS A 75 0.50 -0.47 19.87
C LYS A 75 0.76 -1.74 20.66
N ALA A 76 1.68 -1.67 21.60
CA ALA A 76 2.06 -2.79 22.45
C ALA A 76 1.81 -2.45 23.91
N ARG A 77 1.06 -3.28 24.63
CA ARG A 77 0.81 -3.14 26.06
C ARG A 77 1.55 -4.22 26.84
N LEU A 78 2.42 -3.78 27.74
CA LEU A 78 3.20 -4.60 28.66
C LEU A 78 2.79 -4.26 30.10
N GLY A 79 1.79 -4.97 30.63
CA GLY A 79 1.17 -4.62 31.91
C GLY A 79 0.56 -3.21 31.87
N GLU A 80 1.12 -2.27 32.64
CA GLU A 80 0.66 -0.87 32.66
C GLU A 80 1.36 0.03 31.62
N ARG A 81 2.40 -0.46 30.95
CA ARG A 81 3.16 0.32 29.96
C ARG A 81 2.53 0.18 28.58
N ASN A 82 2.36 1.30 27.87
CA ASN A 82 1.97 1.32 26.46
C ASN A 82 3.16 1.80 25.64
N LEU A 83 3.58 1.01 24.67
CA LEU A 83 4.72 1.22 23.78
C LEU A 83 4.27 1.20 22.32
N GLU A 84 5.13 1.72 21.45
CA GLU A 84 5.01 1.51 20.01
C GLU A 84 6.00 0.43 19.57
N ALA A 85 5.56 -0.41 18.63
CA ALA A 85 6.37 -1.40 17.96
C ALA A 85 6.18 -1.31 16.44
N ASN A 86 7.21 -1.71 15.71
CA ASN A 86 7.18 -1.83 14.26
C ASN A 86 7.49 -3.26 13.85
N PHE A 87 6.81 -3.74 12.82
CA PHE A 87 7.15 -5.02 12.20
C PHE A 87 8.54 -4.93 11.53
N VAL A 88 9.39 -5.93 11.77
CA VAL A 88 10.72 -6.03 11.14
C VAL A 88 10.75 -7.16 10.13
N ASP A 89 10.40 -8.37 10.55
CA ASP A 89 10.47 -9.57 9.72
C ASP A 89 9.56 -10.69 10.27
N ALA A 90 9.28 -11.68 9.44
CA ALA A 90 8.61 -12.91 9.85
C ALA A 90 9.11 -14.12 9.05
N ASN A 91 9.25 -15.22 9.77
CA ASN A 91 9.55 -16.56 9.29
C ASN A 91 8.37 -17.50 9.64
N GLU A 92 8.44 -18.80 9.33
CA GLU A 92 7.29 -19.71 9.38
C GLU A 92 6.52 -19.70 10.72
N ASP A 93 7.21 -19.57 11.85
CA ASP A 93 6.61 -19.57 13.19
C ASP A 93 7.11 -18.44 14.11
N GLU A 94 7.83 -17.48 13.55
CA GLU A 94 8.48 -16.41 14.30
C GLU A 94 8.20 -15.04 13.68
N ILE A 95 7.99 -14.04 14.54
CA ILE A 95 7.74 -12.65 14.17
C ILE A 95 8.70 -11.77 14.95
N ILE A 96 9.37 -10.87 14.25
CA ILE A 96 10.32 -9.92 14.82
C ILE A 96 9.67 -8.54 14.88
N LEU A 97 9.56 -8.01 16.10
CA LEU A 97 9.06 -6.67 16.36
C LEU A 97 10.16 -5.80 16.96
N ARG A 98 10.23 -4.55 16.48
CA ARG A 98 11.13 -3.52 17.00
C ARG A 98 10.38 -2.57 17.90
N PHE A 99 10.78 -2.50 19.16
CA PHE A 99 10.20 -1.57 20.14
C PHE A 99 10.97 -0.25 20.15
N THR A 100 10.29 0.83 20.53
CA THR A 100 10.91 2.16 20.67
C THR A 100 11.89 2.26 21.84
N GLU A 101 11.84 1.31 22.79
CA GLU A 101 12.71 1.25 23.95
C GLU A 101 13.03 -0.19 24.34
N ASN A 102 14.14 -0.37 25.05
CA ASN A 102 14.54 -1.67 25.58
C ASN A 102 13.65 -2.07 26.76
N VAL A 103 13.00 -3.22 26.68
CA VAL A 103 12.09 -3.76 27.70
C VAL A 103 12.69 -4.95 28.47
N GLY A 104 14.02 -5.07 28.42
CA GLY A 104 14.78 -6.13 29.08
C GLY A 104 15.11 -7.30 28.15
N PRO A 105 15.72 -8.37 28.67
CA PRO A 105 16.17 -9.51 27.87
C PRO A 105 15.02 -10.40 27.37
N MET A 106 13.86 -10.33 28.02
CA MET A 106 12.70 -11.17 27.71
C MET A 106 11.39 -10.45 28.02
N ILE A 107 10.41 -10.65 27.16
CA ILE A 107 9.02 -10.24 27.32
C ILE A 107 8.20 -11.52 27.57
N SER A 108 7.57 -11.64 28.73
CA SER A 108 6.73 -12.80 29.04
C SER A 108 5.48 -12.85 28.15
N SER A 109 4.79 -11.72 28.05
CA SER A 109 3.58 -11.54 27.26
C SER A 109 3.42 -10.07 26.90
N VAL A 110 2.90 -9.79 25.71
CA VAL A 110 2.57 -8.46 25.21
C VAL A 110 1.25 -8.50 24.46
N ASP A 111 0.34 -7.60 24.81
CA ASP A 111 -0.89 -7.41 24.05
C ASP A 111 -0.62 -6.41 22.94
N LEU A 112 -0.92 -6.80 21.70
CA LEU A 112 -0.69 -6.01 20.51
C LEU A 112 -2.01 -5.56 19.92
N GLU A 113 -2.04 -4.32 19.44
CA GLU A 113 -3.16 -3.76 18.68
C GLU A 113 -2.62 -3.03 17.45
N TRP A 114 -3.18 -3.31 16.27
CA TRP A 114 -2.79 -2.63 15.03
C TRP A 114 -3.96 -2.45 14.07
N GLU A 115 -3.84 -1.45 13.20
CA GLU A 115 -4.79 -1.19 12.13
C GLU A 115 -4.35 -1.93 10.86
N ASN A 116 -5.28 -2.65 10.23
CA ASN A 116 -5.06 -3.35 8.96
C ASN A 116 -5.41 -2.47 7.75
N ASP A 117 -5.28 -1.15 7.87
CA ASP A 117 -5.70 -0.22 6.82
C ASP A 117 -4.57 0.18 5.86
N PHE A 118 -3.31 -0.20 6.14
CA PHE A 118 -2.16 0.20 5.32
C PHE A 118 -2.31 -0.15 3.84
N VAL A 119 -2.67 -1.39 3.52
CA VAL A 119 -2.81 -1.84 2.12
C VAL A 119 -3.94 -1.07 1.43
N LEU A 120 -5.03 -0.82 2.15
CA LEU A 120 -6.18 -0.05 1.66
C LEU A 120 -5.79 1.41 1.40
N ARG A 121 -5.11 2.07 2.35
CA ARG A 121 -4.58 3.43 2.20
C ARG A 121 -3.59 3.53 1.03
N LYS A 122 -2.70 2.54 0.90
CA LYS A 122 -1.73 2.51 -0.21
C LYS A 122 -2.45 2.40 -1.56
N MET A 123 -3.49 1.57 -1.66
CA MET A 123 -4.30 1.43 -2.87
C MET A 123 -5.06 2.73 -3.17
N GLN A 124 -5.70 3.31 -2.16
CA GLN A 124 -6.39 4.60 -2.25
C GLN A 124 -5.47 5.71 -2.76
N ASN A 125 -4.27 5.83 -2.19
CA ASN A 125 -3.27 6.82 -2.63
C ASN A 125 -2.88 6.66 -4.11
N GLN A 126 -2.74 5.42 -4.59
CA GLN A 126 -2.45 5.17 -6.01
C GLN A 126 -3.60 5.62 -6.92
N LEU A 127 -4.85 5.33 -6.53
CA LEU A 127 -6.05 5.74 -7.26
C LEU A 127 -6.25 7.26 -7.24
N MET A 128 -6.05 7.93 -6.10
CA MET A 128 -6.08 9.39 -5.99
C MET A 128 -5.03 10.05 -6.88
N THR A 129 -3.83 9.47 -6.97
CA THR A 129 -2.77 9.98 -7.87
C THR A 129 -3.17 9.91 -9.34
N ILE A 130 -4.08 9.01 -9.72
CA ILE A 130 -4.67 8.99 -11.07
C ILE A 130 -5.72 10.10 -11.16
N GLN A 131 -6.64 10.21 -10.20
CA GLN A 131 -7.75 11.15 -10.25
C GLN A 131 -7.36 12.64 -10.13
N MET A 132 -6.26 12.97 -9.46
CA MET A 132 -5.86 14.37 -9.20
C MET A 132 -5.06 15.02 -10.35
N ARG A 133 -4.77 14.30 -11.43
CA ARG A 133 -4.02 14.81 -12.58
C ARG A 133 -4.92 15.49 -13.60
N GLU A 134 -4.32 16.26 -14.52
CA GLU A 134 -5.02 16.78 -15.70
C GLU A 134 -5.48 15.63 -16.61
N GLU A 135 -6.61 15.82 -17.28
CA GLU A 135 -7.31 14.79 -18.06
C GLU A 135 -6.39 14.03 -19.05
N ASP A 136 -5.54 14.75 -19.78
CA ASP A 136 -4.58 14.17 -20.71
C ASP A 136 -3.55 13.26 -20.02
N GLU A 137 -3.10 13.62 -18.82
CA GLU A 137 -2.19 12.79 -18.02
C GLU A 137 -2.89 11.56 -17.44
N GLN A 138 -4.17 11.70 -17.05
CA GLN A 138 -4.98 10.58 -16.59
C GLN A 138 -5.15 9.56 -17.72
N PHE A 139 -5.51 10.04 -18.91
CA PHE A 139 -5.68 9.23 -20.11
C PHE A 139 -4.40 8.50 -20.46
N ALA A 140 -3.26 9.21 -20.55
CA ALA A 140 -1.97 8.60 -20.85
C ALA A 140 -1.57 7.52 -19.84
N ARG A 141 -1.87 7.72 -18.54
CA ARG A 141 -1.52 6.76 -17.49
C ARG A 141 -2.43 5.54 -17.50
N ILE A 142 -3.73 5.72 -17.70
CA ILE A 142 -4.70 4.63 -17.84
C ILE A 142 -4.37 3.82 -19.10
N ALA A 143 -4.14 4.48 -20.24
CA ALA A 143 -3.76 3.83 -21.49
C ALA A 143 -2.51 2.96 -21.33
N ARG A 144 -1.48 3.41 -20.58
CA ARG A 144 -0.27 2.63 -20.29
C ARG A 144 -0.50 1.34 -19.51
N LEU A 145 -1.57 1.25 -18.70
CA LEU A 145 -1.90 0.02 -17.97
C LEU A 145 -2.36 -1.10 -18.92
N PHE A 146 -3.04 -0.72 -20.00
CA PHE A 146 -3.61 -1.65 -20.98
C PHE A 146 -2.73 -1.83 -22.21
N PHE A 147 -1.94 -0.81 -22.56
CA PHE A 147 -1.05 -0.80 -23.72
C PHE A 147 0.39 -0.59 -23.27
N HIS A 148 1.08 -1.70 -23.01
CA HIS A 148 2.51 -1.70 -22.82
C HIS A 148 3.18 -1.50 -24.20
N SER A 149 3.37 -0.27 -24.64
CA SER A 149 4.20 -0.01 -25.82
C SER A 149 5.68 -0.20 -25.46
N ARG A 150 6.30 -1.22 -26.06
CA ARG A 150 7.75 -1.41 -26.08
C ARG A 150 8.41 -0.31 -26.93
N THR A 151 8.46 0.96 -26.53
CA THR A 151 9.36 1.95 -27.19
C THR A 151 9.61 3.22 -26.34
N PRO A 152 10.83 3.83 -26.37
CA PRO A 152 11.23 4.90 -25.45
C PRO A 152 10.69 6.30 -25.82
N LEU A 153 10.23 6.97 -24.77
CA LEU A 153 9.83 8.36 -24.49
C LEU A 153 9.89 9.55 -25.49
N ASP A 154 10.58 9.55 -26.62
CA ASP A 154 10.79 10.82 -27.37
C ASP A 154 9.86 11.09 -28.56
N GLU A 155 9.14 10.09 -29.07
CA GLU A 155 8.25 10.29 -30.24
C GLU A 155 6.80 10.67 -29.85
N GLY A 156 6.40 10.46 -28.58
CA GLY A 156 5.01 10.64 -28.14
C GLY A 156 4.53 12.09 -28.05
N LYS A 157 5.43 13.05 -27.78
CA LYS A 157 5.06 14.47 -27.66
C LYS A 157 4.79 15.13 -29.01
N GLU A 158 5.54 14.75 -30.04
CA GLU A 158 5.41 15.29 -31.40
C GLU A 158 4.13 14.78 -32.09
N VAL A 159 3.72 13.55 -31.75
CA VAL A 159 2.51 12.89 -32.27
C VAL A 159 1.25 13.46 -31.60
N ALA A 160 1.23 13.60 -30.27
CA ALA A 160 0.10 14.19 -29.55
C ALA A 160 -0.21 15.64 -29.96
N ARG A 161 0.83 16.44 -30.27
CA ARG A 161 0.67 17.82 -30.71
C ARG A 161 0.05 17.94 -32.12
N LYS A 162 0.42 17.05 -33.06
CA LYS A 162 -0.12 17.08 -34.43
C LYS A 162 -1.60 16.71 -34.50
N LEU A 163 -2.05 15.82 -33.63
CA LEU A 163 -3.42 15.30 -33.62
C LEU A 163 -4.41 16.33 -33.04
N TYR A 164 -3.93 17.18 -32.13
CA TYR A 164 -4.70 18.31 -31.60
C TYR A 164 -4.86 19.48 -32.60
N GLU A 165 -3.87 19.71 -33.48
CA GLU A 165 -3.86 20.85 -34.41
C GLU A 165 -4.69 20.61 -35.69
N THR A 166 -4.86 19.35 -36.14
CA THR A 166 -5.59 19.04 -37.39
C THR A 166 -7.07 18.73 -37.21
N GLY A 167 -7.60 18.64 -35.98
CA GLY A 167 -9.02 18.37 -35.72
C GLY A 167 -9.49 16.96 -36.10
N ASP A 168 -8.65 16.18 -36.77
CA ASP A 168 -8.80 14.74 -36.97
C ASP A 168 -8.10 14.02 -35.82
N ILE A 169 -8.85 13.70 -34.77
CA ILE A 169 -8.41 12.71 -33.79
C ILE A 169 -8.90 11.36 -34.26
N GLU A 170 -8.04 10.63 -34.96
CA GLU A 170 -7.91 9.20 -34.73
C GLU A 170 -6.52 8.95 -34.14
N VAL A 171 -6.50 8.98 -32.80
CA VAL A 171 -5.38 9.30 -31.89
C VAL A 171 -4.96 10.76 -32.01
#